data_AF-A0A2G5ZJG5-F1
#
_entry.id   AF-A0A2G5ZJG5-F1
#
_cell.length_a   1.000
_cell.length_b   1.000
_cell.length_c   1.000
_cell.angle_alpha   90.00
_cell.angle_beta   90.00
_cell.angle_gamma   90.00
#
_symmetry.space_group_name_H-M   'P 1'
#
loop_
_entity.id
_entity.type
_entity.pdbx_description
1 polymer ?
#
loop_
_entity_poly.entity_id
_entity_poly.type
_entity_poly.pdbx_seq_one_letter_code
_entity_poly.pdbx_strand_id
1 'polypeptide(L)'
;MTQPNECQPINIIREEGISTHFSQNINKKVLILTEAFPFMFIGEIISVVDDFVEMKVQNTSIPALEGKTWFVHIDSIEVFYIETETGIKIPELVE
;
A
#
# COMPACT_ATOMS: atom_id res chain seq x y z
N MET A 1 -25.88 -33.66 -5.58
CA MET A 1 -25.83 -32.65 -4.50
C MET A 1 -24.71 -31.69 -4.88
N THR A 2 -25.05 -30.56 -5.48
CA THR A 2 -24.08 -29.51 -5.80
C THR A 2 -23.67 -28.86 -4.49
N GLN A 3 -22.37 -28.92 -4.18
CA GLN A 3 -21.79 -28.17 -3.07
C GLN A 3 -22.15 -26.69 -3.25
N PRO A 4 -22.52 -25.96 -2.19
CA PRO A 4 -22.70 -24.52 -2.30
C PRO A 4 -21.35 -23.92 -2.70
N ASN A 5 -21.32 -23.12 -3.77
CA ASN A 5 -20.17 -22.26 -4.02
C ASN A 5 -20.04 -21.34 -2.80
N GLU A 6 -19.05 -21.60 -1.95
CA GLU A 6 -18.65 -20.68 -0.88
C GLU A 6 -18.11 -19.41 -1.55
N CYS A 7 -18.99 -18.44 -1.82
CA CYS A 7 -18.54 -17.09 -2.13
C CYS A 7 -17.96 -16.51 -0.84
N GLN A 8 -16.63 -16.44 -0.76
CA GLN A 8 -15.98 -15.70 0.32
C GLN A 8 -16.44 -14.23 0.30
N PRO A 9 -16.55 -13.58 1.48
CA PRO A 9 -16.84 -12.16 1.56
C PRO A 9 -15.90 -11.35 0.67
N ILE A 10 -16.45 -10.41 -0.11
CA ILE A 10 -15.68 -9.60 -1.06
C ILE A 10 -14.52 -8.84 -0.40
N ASN A 11 -14.66 -8.47 0.87
CA ASN A 11 -13.62 -7.80 1.64
C ASN A 11 -12.39 -8.68 1.83
N ILE A 12 -12.59 -9.97 2.12
CA ILE A 12 -11.50 -10.93 2.31
C ILE A 12 -10.73 -11.10 0.98
N ILE A 13 -11.45 -11.26 -0.13
CA ILE A 13 -10.84 -11.40 -1.46
C ILE A 13 -10.04 -10.13 -1.82
N ARG A 14 -10.59 -8.94 -1.52
CA ARG A 14 -9.90 -7.66 -1.75
C ARG A 14 -8.63 -7.55 -0.90
N GLU A 15 -8.74 -7.82 0.39
CA GLU A 15 -7.63 -7.72 1.34
C GLU A 15 -6.49 -8.67 0.97
N GLU A 16 -6.79 -9.95 0.69
CA GLU A 16 -5.80 -10.94 0.24
C GLU A 16 -5.15 -10.53 -1.09
N GLY A 17 -5.94 -10.01 -2.03
CA GLY A 17 -5.44 -9.54 -3.32
C GLY A 17 -4.47 -8.36 -3.17
N ILE A 18 -4.81 -7.38 -2.34
CA ILE A 18 -3.95 -6.23 -2.08
C ILE A 18 -2.70 -6.67 -1.30
N SER A 19 -2.85 -7.44 -0.23
CA SER A 19 -1.74 -7.96 0.58
C SER A 19 -0.74 -8.74 -0.27
N THR A 20 -1.24 -9.63 -1.14
CA THR A 20 -0.40 -10.39 -2.08
C THR A 20 0.32 -9.46 -3.05
N HIS A 21 -0.38 -8.47 -3.61
CA HIS A 21 0.22 -7.55 -4.57
C HIS A 21 1.33 -6.69 -3.95
N PHE A 22 1.14 -6.19 -2.73
CA PHE A 22 2.18 -5.47 -2.00
C PHE A 22 3.36 -6.39 -1.63
N SER A 23 3.08 -7.62 -1.18
CA SER A 23 4.11 -8.60 -0.81
C SER A 23 5.02 -8.96 -1.99
N GLN A 24 4.48 -9.03 -3.21
CA GLN A 24 5.24 -9.27 -4.44
C GLN A 24 6.12 -8.08 -4.86
N ASN A 25 5.90 -6.90 -4.29
CA ASN A 25 6.58 -5.66 -4.65
C ASN A 25 7.35 -5.03 -3.47
N ILE A 26 7.80 -5.83 -2.52
CA ILE A 26 8.72 -5.37 -1.46
C ILE A 26 9.99 -4.76 -2.10
N ASN A 27 10.51 -3.69 -1.49
CA ASN A 27 11.58 -2.82 -1.98
C ASN A 27 11.24 -1.98 -3.22
N LYS A 28 9.96 -1.92 -3.62
CA LYS A 28 9.50 -0.98 -4.67
C LYS A 28 8.98 0.31 -4.03
N LYS A 29 9.12 1.41 -4.78
CA LYS A 29 8.53 2.69 -4.42
C LYS A 29 7.02 2.64 -4.63
N VAL A 30 6.26 3.20 -3.70
CA VAL A 30 4.80 3.20 -3.69
C VAL A 30 4.27 4.59 -3.34
N LEU A 31 3.17 4.96 -4.00
CA LEU A 31 2.26 6.05 -3.63
C LEU A 31 0.99 5.40 -3.08
N ILE A 32 0.54 5.82 -1.90
CA ILE A 32 -0.69 5.38 -1.25
C ILE A 32 -1.51 6.61 -0.90
N LEU A 33 -2.81 6.57 -1.18
CA LEU A 33 -3.80 7.51 -0.66
C LEU A 33 -4.76 6.75 0.27
N THR A 34 -5.01 7.35 1.43
CA THR A 34 -5.91 6.81 2.45
C THR A 34 -7.13 7.71 2.65
N GLU A 35 -8.23 7.16 3.17
CA GLU A 35 -9.41 7.97 3.51
C GLU A 35 -9.13 9.03 4.58
N ALA A 36 -8.20 8.71 5.48
CA ALA A 36 -7.92 9.47 6.70
C ALA A 36 -6.44 9.76 6.86
N PHE A 37 -6.15 10.73 7.72
CA PHE A 37 -4.84 11.32 7.95
C PHE A 37 -3.74 10.30 8.32
N PRO A 38 -2.50 10.44 7.79
CA PRO A 38 -2.08 11.39 6.76
C PRO A 38 -2.46 10.87 5.37
N PHE A 39 -3.30 11.62 4.65
CA PHE A 39 -4.01 11.21 3.44
C PHE A 39 -3.16 10.69 2.26
N MET A 40 -1.84 10.86 2.33
CA MET A 40 -0.91 10.49 1.27
C MET A 40 0.40 9.98 1.87
N PHE A 41 0.89 8.86 1.34
CA PHE A 41 2.21 8.33 1.63
C PHE A 41 2.93 8.07 0.31
N ILE A 42 4.18 8.54 0.22
CA ILE A 42 5.12 8.15 -0.83
C ILE A 42 6.36 7.61 -0.14
N GLY A 43 6.79 6.42 -0.55
CA GLY A 43 7.93 5.79 0.09
C GLY A 43 8.24 4.42 -0.48
N GLU A 44 8.97 3.61 0.28
CA GLU A 44 9.39 2.27 -0.12
C GLU A 44 8.67 1.21 0.73
N ILE A 45 8.16 0.16 0.09
CA ILE A 45 7.56 -0.99 0.77
C ILE A 45 8.66 -1.79 1.45
N ILE A 46 8.62 -1.90 2.77
CA ILE A 46 9.60 -2.65 3.57
C ILE A 46 9.12 -4.08 3.80
N SER A 47 7.86 -4.24 4.21
CA SER A 47 7.26 -5.55 4.44
C SER A 47 5.73 -5.47 4.40
N VAL A 48 5.08 -6.63 4.41
CA VAL A 48 3.64 -6.76 4.68
C VAL A 48 3.50 -7.69 5.87
N VAL A 49 2.83 -7.22 6.92
CA VAL A 49 2.61 -7.96 8.16
C VAL A 49 1.11 -7.99 8.41
N ASP A 50 0.53 -9.18 8.36
CA ASP A 50 -0.92 -9.38 8.42
C ASP A 50 -1.66 -8.50 7.38
N ASP A 51 -2.47 -7.57 7.85
CA ASP A 51 -3.27 -6.60 7.09
C ASP A 51 -2.62 -5.21 6.98
N PHE A 52 -1.34 -5.09 7.34
CA PHE A 52 -0.58 -3.84 7.27
C PHE A 52 0.55 -3.89 6.25
N VAL A 53 0.70 -2.79 5.52
CA VAL A 53 1.89 -2.50 4.71
C VAL A 53 2.84 -1.68 5.56
N GLU A 54 4.01 -2.23 5.86
CA GLU A 54 5.11 -1.49 6.47
C GLU A 54 5.88 -0.76 5.37
N MET A 55 6.00 0.57 5.47
CA MET A 55 6.72 1.37 4.49
C MET A 55 7.60 2.44 5.12
N LYS A 56 8.73 2.71 4.48
CA LYS A 56 9.60 3.85 4.82
C LYS A 56 9.12 5.08 4.07
N VAL A 57 8.50 6.01 4.79
CA VAL A 57 7.89 7.21 4.21
C VAL A 57 8.97 8.22 3.86
N GLN A 58 9.01 8.60 2.58
CA GLN A 58 9.89 9.63 2.05
C GLN A 58 9.16 10.97 1.98
N ASN A 59 7.94 10.97 1.42
CA ASN A 59 7.11 12.15 1.34
C ASN A 59 5.71 11.87 1.83
N THR A 60 5.13 12.84 2.52
CA THR A 60 3.72 12.82 2.91
C THR A 60 3.23 14.26 3.03
N SER A 61 1.95 14.42 3.29
CA SER A 61 1.31 15.72 3.46
C SER A 61 1.82 16.52 4.66
N ILE A 62 2.57 15.88 5.55
CA ILE A 62 3.00 16.41 6.84
C ILE A 62 4.48 16.14 7.02
N PRO A 63 5.34 17.14 6.76
CA PRO A 63 6.78 16.95 6.77
C PRO A 63 7.34 16.34 8.06
N ALA A 64 6.72 16.61 9.22
CA ALA A 64 7.13 16.05 10.51
C ALA A 64 6.99 14.50 10.62
N LEU A 65 6.29 13.88 9.69
CA LEU A 65 6.06 12.43 9.62
C LEU A 65 6.97 11.73 8.59
N GLU A 66 7.70 12.49 7.77
CA GLU A 66 8.65 12.00 6.78
C GLU A 66 9.90 11.39 7.45
N GLY A 67 10.60 10.51 6.72
CA GLY A 67 11.81 9.83 7.19
C GLY A 67 11.57 8.72 8.22
N LYS A 68 10.32 8.38 8.50
CA LYS A 68 9.90 7.35 9.48
C LYS A 68 9.31 6.13 8.78
N THR A 69 9.31 5.00 9.49
CA THR A 69 8.56 3.81 9.10
C THR A 69 7.12 3.92 9.59
N TRP A 70 6.18 3.61 8.71
CA TRP A 70 4.75 3.63 8.99
C TRP A 70 4.11 2.29 8.63
N PHE A 71 3.10 1.93 9.41
CA PHE A 71 2.22 0.79 9.14
C PHE A 71 0.90 1.34 8.61
N VAL A 72 0.62 1.08 7.34
CA VAL A 72 -0.62 1.50 6.67
C VAL A 72 -1.54 0.29 6.58
N HIS A 73 -2.72 0.40 7.21
CA HIS A 73 -3.72 -0.66 7.18
C HIS A 73 -4.28 -0.81 5.76
N ILE A 74 -4.33 -2.01 5.21
CA ILE A 74 -4.77 -2.28 3.83
C ILE A 74 -6.18 -1.76 3.56
N ASP A 75 -7.10 -1.92 4.53
CA ASP A 75 -8.45 -1.38 4.38
C ASP A 75 -8.53 0.14 4.30
N SER A 76 -7.56 0.86 4.85
CA SER A 76 -7.53 2.32 4.74
C SER A 76 -7.08 2.81 3.36
N ILE A 77 -6.54 1.92 2.51
CA ILE A 77 -6.03 2.25 1.18
C ILE A 77 -7.20 2.41 0.20
N GLU A 78 -7.38 3.64 -0.26
CA GLU A 78 -8.35 3.98 -1.30
C GLU A 78 -7.74 3.82 -2.69
N VAL A 79 -6.50 4.30 -2.84
CA VAL A 79 -5.76 4.27 -4.11
C VAL A 79 -4.30 3.99 -3.81
N PHE A 80 -3.66 3.18 -4.65
CA PHE A 80 -2.22 3.02 -4.62
C PHE A 80 -1.63 2.93 -6.03
N TYR A 81 -0.34 3.25 -6.13
CA TYR A 81 0.48 3.02 -7.31
C TYR A 81 1.84 2.51 -6.86
N ILE A 82 2.20 1.29 -7.28
CA ILE A 82 3.52 0.71 -7.03
C ILE A 82 4.34 0.80 -8.32
N GLU A 83 5.57 1.30 -8.21
CA GLU A 83 6.45 1.37 -9.36
C GLU A 83 6.81 -0.03 -9.88
N THR A 84 6.66 -0.18 -11.19
CA THR A 84 7.16 -1.33 -11.92
C THR A 84 8.40 -0.95 -12.73
N GLU A 85 9.01 -1.94 -13.36
CA GLU A 85 10.19 -1.72 -14.23
C GLU A 85 9.83 -1.00 -15.53
N THR A 86 8.60 -1.20 -16.02
CA THR A 86 8.10 -0.65 -17.29
C THR A 86 7.14 0.52 -17.13
N GLY A 87 6.71 0.81 -15.90
CA GLY A 87 5.76 1.87 -15.56
C GLY A 87 6.39 3.25 -15.42
N ILE A 88 5.52 4.27 -15.30
CA ILE A 88 5.94 5.65 -15.00
C ILE A 88 6.50 5.72 -13.57
N LYS A 89 7.64 6.39 -13.42
CA LYS A 89 8.25 6.60 -12.11
C LYS A 89 7.49 7.64 -11.30
N ILE A 90 7.35 7.38 -10.00
CA ILE A 90 6.84 8.34 -9.04
C ILE A 90 7.88 9.47 -8.96
N PRO A 91 7.51 10.71 -9.33
CA PRO A 91 8.45 11.82 -9.36
C PRO A 91 9.17 12.01 -8.03
N GLU A 92 10.44 12.39 -8.10
CA GLU A 92 11.18 12.85 -6.94
C GLU A 92 10.98 14.35 -6.78
N LEU A 93 10.67 14.77 -5.57
CA LEU A 93 10.68 16.18 -5.20
C LEU A 93 12.14 16.56 -4.93
N VAL A 94 12.75 17.22 -5.90
CA VAL A 94 14.07 17.85 -5.74
C VAL A 94 13.86 19.18 -5.03
N GLU A 95 14.63 19.45 -3.96
CA GLU A 95 14.68 20.75 -3.29
C GLU A 95 15.15 21.87 -4.24
#